data_AF-A0A0K9GWE1-F1
#
_entry.id   AF-A0A0K9GWE1-F1
#
_cell.length_a   1.000
_cell.length_b   1.000
_cell.length_c   1.000
_cell.angle_alpha   90.00
_cell.angle_beta   90.00
_cell.angle_gamma   90.00
#
_symmetry.space_group_name_H-M   'P 1'
#
loop_
_entity.id
_entity.type
_entity.pdbx_description
1 polymer ?
#
loop_
_entity_poly.entity_id
_entity_poly.type
_entity_poly.pdbx_seq_one_letter_code
_entity_poly.pdbx_strand_id
1 'polypeptide(L)'
;MGIKHVDVEEILGLMEEINEHLETLETTLSVSFATERNKLWTNQHHMVDSASMKVNEAEAKWLLMQNEHTVLSDTDKNRKGILSMNPELGF
;
A
#
# COMPACT_ATOMS: atom_id res chain seq x y z
N MET A 1 4.66 46.32 -47.35
CA MET A 1 5.14 45.95 -46.01
C MET A 1 6.63 45.70 -46.12
N GLY A 2 7.46 46.57 -45.55
CA GLY A 2 8.92 46.39 -45.60
C GLY A 2 9.33 45.22 -44.72
N ILE A 3 10.18 44.34 -45.25
CA ILE A 3 10.80 43.27 -44.46
C ILE A 3 11.63 43.97 -43.39
N LYS A 4 11.24 43.84 -42.11
CA LYS A 4 12.08 44.30 -40.99
C LYS A 4 13.41 43.56 -41.13
N HIS A 5 14.50 44.30 -41.28
CA HIS A 5 15.83 43.71 -41.19
C HIS A 5 15.99 43.31 -39.73
N VAL A 6 15.82 42.02 -39.46
CA VAL A 6 16.00 41.47 -38.11
C VAL A 6 17.49 41.51 -37.82
N ASP A 7 17.85 42.10 -36.69
CA ASP A 7 19.24 42.19 -36.26
C ASP A 7 19.72 40.80 -35.85
N VAL A 8 20.91 40.40 -36.30
CA VAL A 8 21.47 39.08 -35.99
C VAL A 8 21.73 38.96 -34.49
N GLU A 9 22.08 40.06 -33.82
CA GLU A 9 22.22 40.09 -32.36
C GLU A 9 20.89 39.84 -31.63
N GLU A 10 19.78 40.36 -32.15
CA GLU A 10 18.44 40.11 -31.59
C GLU A 10 18.05 38.64 -31.71
N ILE A 11 18.37 38.00 -32.85
CA ILE A 11 18.14 36.56 -33.05
C ILE A 11 18.99 35.73 -32.08
N LEU A 12 20.29 36.06 -31.94
CA LEU A 12 21.18 35.34 -31.05
C LEU A 12 20.77 35.47 -29.58
N GLY A 13 20.37 36.68 -29.15
CA GLY A 13 19.85 36.89 -27.79
C GLY A 13 18.58 36.09 -27.51
N LEU A 14 17.64 36.04 -28.47
CA LEU A 14 16.45 35.21 -28.35
C LEU A 14 16.78 33.71 -28.32
N MET A 15 17.80 33.27 -29.07
CA MET A 15 18.24 31.86 -29.05
C MET A 15 18.89 31.47 -27.71
N GLU A 16 19.68 32.37 -27.11
CA GLU A 16 20.23 32.15 -25.76
C GLU A 16 19.11 32.07 -24.71
N GLU A 17 18.14 32.98 -24.76
CA GLU A 17 17.00 32.98 -23.83
C GLU A 17 16.14 31.71 -23.99
N ILE A 18 15.91 31.26 -25.22
CA ILE A 18 15.22 29.98 -25.47
C ILE A 18 16.01 28.81 -24.89
N ASN A 19 17.33 28.80 -25.05
CA ASN A 19 18.16 27.72 -24.55
C ASN A 19 18.16 27.67 -23.00
N GLU A 20 18.26 28.81 -22.33
CA GLU A 20 18.19 28.91 -20.86
C GLU A 20 16.82 28.43 -20.32
N HIS A 21 15.73 28.80 -21.01
CA HIS A 21 14.39 28.32 -20.66
C HIS A 21 14.25 26.80 -20.86
N LEU A 22 14.85 26.23 -21.92
CA LEU A 22 14.82 24.79 -22.17
C LEU A 22 15.60 24.02 -21.09
N GLU A 23 16.79 24.49 -20.70
CA GLU A 23 17.59 23.88 -19.63
C GLU A 23 16.86 23.93 -18.27
N THR A 24 16.22 25.07 -17.98
CA THR A 24 15.41 25.24 -16.78
C THR A 24 14.20 24.30 -16.78
N LEU A 25 13.52 24.15 -17.94
CA LEU A 25 12.37 23.27 -18.09
C LEU A 25 12.77 21.80 -17.91
N GLU A 26 13.87 21.36 -18.50
CA GLU A 26 14.39 20.00 -18.35
C GLU A 26 14.69 19.67 -16.88
N THR A 27 15.39 20.58 -16.20
CA THR A 27 15.70 20.44 -14.78
C THR A 27 14.44 20.38 -13.93
N THR A 28 13.48 21.28 -14.17
CA THR A 28 12.22 21.35 -13.41
C THR A 28 11.39 20.09 -13.61
N LEU A 29 11.28 19.60 -14.84
CA LEU A 29 10.57 18.35 -15.15
C LEU A 29 11.23 17.16 -14.46
N SER A 30 12.56 17.05 -14.53
CA SER A 30 13.31 15.97 -13.90
C SER A 30 13.08 15.91 -12.39
N VAL A 31 13.15 17.06 -11.71
CA VAL A 31 12.87 17.17 -10.27
C VAL A 31 11.41 16.82 -9.98
N SER A 32 10.46 17.40 -10.72
CA SER A 32 9.02 17.15 -10.51
C SER A 32 8.69 15.67 -10.65
N PHE A 33 9.16 15.01 -11.72
CA PHE A 33 8.93 13.58 -11.93
C PHE A 33 9.56 12.73 -10.84
N ALA A 34 10.78 13.05 -10.40
CA ALA A 34 11.43 12.31 -9.32
C ALA A 34 10.66 12.46 -8.00
N THR A 35 10.20 13.66 -7.67
CA THR A 35 9.43 13.94 -6.46
C THR A 35 8.07 13.23 -6.49
N GLU A 36 7.31 13.35 -7.58
CA GLU A 36 6.01 12.70 -7.72
C GLU A 36 6.13 11.18 -7.70
N ARG A 37 7.13 10.62 -8.40
CA ARG A 37 7.41 9.18 -8.39
C ARG A 37 7.74 8.70 -6.99
N ASN A 38 8.59 9.40 -6.24
CA ASN A 38 8.91 9.03 -4.86
C ASN A 38 7.67 9.08 -3.97
N LYS A 39 6.86 10.13 -4.08
CA LYS A 39 5.61 10.26 -3.33
C LYS A 39 4.63 9.13 -3.63
N LEU A 40 4.48 8.77 -4.91
CA LEU A 40 3.63 7.66 -5.34
C LEU A 40 4.14 6.33 -4.77
N TRP A 41 5.45 6.07 -4.89
CA TRP A 41 6.08 4.87 -4.37
C TRP A 41 5.89 4.72 -2.85
N THR A 42 6.16 5.78 -2.09
CA THR A 42 5.95 5.79 -0.64
C THR A 42 4.50 5.51 -0.27
N ASN A 43 3.55 6.14 -0.95
CA ASN A 43 2.13 5.89 -0.70
C ASN A 43 1.73 4.44 -1.01
N GLN A 44 2.18 3.89 -2.14
CA GLN A 44 1.91 2.51 -2.52
C GLN A 44 2.52 1.52 -1.52
N HIS A 45 3.74 1.79 -1.06
CA HIS A 45 4.40 0.97 -0.04
C HIS A 45 3.61 0.96 1.27
N HIS A 46 3.18 2.13 1.76
CA HIS A 46 2.34 2.22 2.96
C HIS A 46 0.99 1.50 2.82
N MET A 47 0.38 1.53 1.63
CA MET A 47 -0.84 0.77 1.38
C MET A 47 -0.61 -0.75 1.48
N VAL A 48 0.48 -1.25 0.89
CA VAL A 48 0.85 -2.66 0.95
C VAL A 48 1.15 -3.08 2.39
N ASP A 49 1.93 -2.29 3.13
CA ASP A 49 2.25 -2.57 4.53
C ASP A 49 1.00 -2.61 5.41
N SER A 50 0.10 -1.63 5.23
CA SER A 50 -1.16 -1.59 5.97
C SER A 50 -2.06 -2.78 5.65
N ALA A 51 -2.15 -3.16 4.37
CA ALA A 51 -2.91 -4.35 3.96
C ALA A 51 -2.30 -5.63 4.56
N SER A 52 -0.97 -5.77 4.53
CA SER A 52 -0.25 -6.89 5.12
C SER A 52 -0.50 -7.01 6.62
N MET A 53 -0.42 -5.90 7.36
CA MET A 53 -0.75 -5.87 8.79
C MET A 53 -2.19 -6.35 9.06
N LYS A 54 -3.16 -5.86 8.30
CA LYS A 54 -4.56 -6.28 8.47
C LYS A 54 -4.80 -7.75 8.16
N VAL A 55 -4.11 -8.31 7.16
CA VAL A 55 -4.15 -9.73 6.85
C VAL A 55 -3.60 -10.53 8.02
N ASN A 56 -2.41 -10.17 8.54
CA ASN A 56 -1.81 -10.85 9.68
C ASN A 56 -2.69 -10.78 10.94
N GLU A 57 -3.32 -9.63 11.20
CA GLU A 57 -4.28 -9.50 12.30
C GLU A 57 -5.52 -10.38 12.11
N ALA A 58 -6.03 -10.49 10.88
CA ALA A 58 -7.17 -11.33 10.56
C ALA A 58 -6.82 -12.83 10.70
N GLU A 59 -5.65 -13.25 10.22
CA GLU A 59 -5.14 -14.61 10.39
C GLU A 59 -4.96 -14.97 11.86
N ALA A 60 -4.36 -14.08 12.65
CA ALA A 60 -4.19 -14.28 14.09
C ALA A 60 -5.54 -14.43 14.82
N LYS A 61 -6.52 -13.59 14.48
CA LYS A 61 -7.88 -13.68 15.05
C LYS A 61 -8.58 -14.99 14.66
N TRP A 62 -8.45 -15.41 13.40
CA TRP A 62 -9.04 -16.64 12.91
C TRP A 62 -8.44 -17.87 13.61
N LEU A 63 -7.11 -17.91 13.78
CA LEU A 63 -6.42 -18.97 14.53
C LEU A 63 -6.89 -19.04 15.98
N LEU A 64 -7.08 -17.89 16.63
CA LEU A 64 -7.58 -17.83 18.01
C LEU A 64 -9.01 -18.39 18.12
N MET A 65 -9.90 -18.01 17.19
CA MET A 65 -11.27 -18.55 17.13
C MET A 65 -11.30 -20.06 16.88
N GLN A 66 -10.40 -20.59 16.05
CA GLN A 66 -10.29 -22.05 15.86
C GLN A 66 -9.93 -22.77 17.16
N ASN A 67 -8.97 -22.23 17.92
CA ASN A 67 -8.52 -22.81 19.17
C ASN A 67 -9.60 -22.75 20.27
N GLU A 68 -10.40 -21.69 20.32
CA GLU A 68 -11.53 -21.62 21.26
C GLU A 68 -12.63 -22.64 20.91
N HIS A 69 -12.92 -22.82 19.62
CA HIS A 69 -13.91 -23.80 19.18
C HIS A 69 -13.50 -25.26 19.42
N THR A 70 -12.21 -25.60 19.31
CA THR A 70 -11.71 -26.95 19.63
C THR A 70 -11.81 -27.22 21.13
N VAL A 71 -11.46 -26.26 21.99
CA VAL A 71 -11.56 -26.42 23.45
C VAL A 71 -13.01 -26.65 23.89
N LEU A 72 -13.97 -25.89 23.34
CA LEU A 72 -15.40 -26.07 23.65
C LEU A 72 -15.92 -27.46 23.22
N SER A 73 -15.52 -27.93 22.03
CA SER A 73 -15.89 -29.25 21.51
C SER A 73 -15.39 -30.41 22.38
N ASP A 74 -14.18 -30.28 22.95
CA ASP A 74 -13.61 -31.29 23.84
C ASP A 74 -14.24 -31.26 25.24
N THR A 75 -14.58 -30.09 25.77
CA THR A 75 -15.38 -29.99 27.01
C THR A 75 -16.78 -30.60 26.86
N ASP A 76 -17.45 -30.42 25.72
CA ASP A 76 -18.78 -31.00 25.49
C ASP A 76 -18.74 -32.53 25.34
N LYS A 77 -17.69 -33.09 24.75
CA LYS A 77 -17.46 -34.54 24.72
C LYS A 77 -17.19 -35.10 26.12
N ASN A 78 -16.36 -34.43 26.91
CA ASN A 78 -16.09 -34.85 28.29
C ASN A 78 -17.34 -34.72 29.18
N ARG A 79 -18.20 -33.72 28.96
CA ARG A 79 -19.46 -33.56 29.68
C ARG A 79 -20.50 -34.63 29.32
N LYS A 80 -20.52 -35.11 28.06
CA LYS A 80 -21.32 -36.29 27.66
C LYS A 80 -20.83 -37.60 28.28
N GLY A 81 -19.51 -37.75 28.52
CA GLY A 81 -18.96 -38.91 29.22
C GLY A 81 -19.31 -38.98 30.71
N ILE A 82 -19.48 -37.83 31.38
CA ILE A 82 -19.86 -37.77 32.80
C ILE A 82 -21.36 -38.07 33.00
N LEU A 83 -22.21 -37.76 32.01
CA LEU A 83 -23.66 -38.03 32.07
C LEU A 83 -24.06 -39.45 31.63
N SER A 84 -23.12 -40.31 31.23
CA SER A 84 -23.40 -41.71 30.85
C SER A 84 -23.10 -42.72 31.96
N MET A 85 -23.12 -42.31 33.24
CA MET A 85 -23.23 -43.28 34.34
C MET A 85 -24.63 -43.88 34.32
N ASN A 86 -24.76 -45.00 33.60
CA ASN A 86 -25.89 -45.89 33.69
C ASN A 86 -25.92 -46.43 35.13
N PRO A 87 -26.88 -46.07 36.00
CA PRO A 87 -26.95 -46.69 37.31
C PRO A 87 -27.34 -48.16 37.09
N GLU A 88 -26.55 -49.10 37.61
CA GLU A 88 -26.93 -50.50 37.66
C GLU A 88 -28.22 -50.60 38.50
N LEU A 89 -29.36 -50.71 37.83
CA LEU A 89 -30.61 -51.11 38.45
C LEU A 89 -30.48 -52.59 38.77
N GLY A 90 -30.12 -52.89 40.02
CA GLY A 90 -30.19 -54.23 40.57
C GLY A 90 -31.62 -54.76 40.58
N PHE A 91 -31.77 -56.00 40.13
CA PHE A 91 -32.75 -56.96 40.66
C PHE A 91 -31.97 -58.04 41.41
#